data_AF-A0A8H9IAB1-F1
#
_entry.id   AF-A0A8H9IAB1-F1
#
_cell.length_a   1.000
_cell.length_b   1.000
_cell.length_c   1.000
_cell.angle_alpha   90.00
_cell.angle_beta   90.00
_cell.angle_gamma   90.00
#
_symmetry.space_group_name_H-M   'P 1'
#
loop_
_entity.id
_entity.type
_entity.pdbx_description
1 polymer ?
#
loop_
_entity_poly.entity_id
_entity_poly.type
_entity_poly.pdbx_seq_one_letter_code
_entity_poly.pdbx_strand_id
1 'polypeptide(L)'
;MKPQHTGLTHLVHSTRYSWKGLKAAFRNEAAFRQELAIAAVLLPFAWWIGEGPVSWLLLVGSLLLVLIVELLNSAIENVVDRIGTEHHELSGRAKDIGSAAVMLSLIMAGLTWGLLGWEKWLG
;
A
#
# COMPACT_ATOMS: atom_id res chain seq x y z
N MET A 1 16.25 -1.62 19.81
CA MET A 1 15.73 -1.47 21.19
C MET A 1 14.82 -2.66 21.48
N LYS A 2 15.03 -3.38 22.60
CA LYS A 2 14.12 -4.46 23.05
C LYS A 2 12.79 -3.84 23.51
N PRO A 3 11.62 -4.43 23.23
CA PRO A 3 10.35 -3.84 23.65
C PRO A 3 10.25 -3.84 25.19
N GLN A 4 9.95 -2.67 25.76
CA GLN A 4 9.82 -2.44 27.22
C GLN A 4 8.44 -2.83 27.77
N HIS A 5 7.50 -3.26 26.93
CA HIS A 5 6.13 -3.60 27.31
C HIS A 5 5.76 -4.98 26.78
N THR A 6 5.27 -5.86 27.66
CA THR A 6 4.80 -7.21 27.34
C THR A 6 3.27 -7.30 27.53
N GLY A 7 2.58 -8.07 26.68
CA GLY A 7 1.14 -8.30 26.77
C GLY A 7 0.26 -7.23 26.09
N LEU A 8 -0.92 -6.97 26.66
CA LEU A 8 -1.94 -6.06 26.10
C LEU A 8 -1.45 -4.61 25.92
N THR A 9 -0.53 -4.15 26.77
CA THR A 9 0.10 -2.83 26.66
C THR A 9 0.97 -2.71 25.40
N HIS A 10 1.62 -3.78 24.97
CA HIS A 10 2.36 -3.81 23.70
C HIS A 10 1.42 -3.67 22.49
N LEU A 11 0.26 -4.34 22.53
CA LEU A 11 -0.75 -4.29 21.45
C LEU A 11 -1.37 -2.88 21.30
N VAL A 12 -1.66 -2.21 22.41
CA VAL A 12 -2.17 -0.83 22.41
C VAL A 12 -1.11 0.16 21.92
N HIS A 13 0.16 -0.05 22.28
CA HIS A 13 1.24 0.79 21.77
C HIS A 13 1.51 0.57 20.29
N SER A 14 1.54 -0.68 19.80
CA SER A 14 1.78 -0.98 18.39
C SER A 14 0.66 -0.43 17.50
N THR A 15 -0.60 -0.58 17.89
CA THR A 15 -1.75 0.03 17.17
C THR A 15 -1.66 1.55 17.12
N ARG A 16 -1.24 2.21 18.21
CA ARG A 16 -1.00 3.66 18.22
C ARG A 16 0.13 4.07 17.27
N TYR A 17 1.21 3.29 17.17
CA TYR A 17 2.29 3.56 16.20
C TYR A 17 1.82 3.37 14.76
N SER A 18 1.05 2.31 14.47
CA SER A 18 0.45 2.09 13.15
C SER A 18 -0.46 3.25 12.74
N TRP A 19 -1.31 3.73 13.65
CA TRP A 19 -2.18 4.88 13.38
C TRP A 19 -1.41 6.16 13.09
N LYS A 20 -0.32 6.41 13.83
CA LYS A 20 0.58 7.55 13.56
C LYS A 20 1.21 7.44 12.16
N GLY A 21 1.66 6.25 11.76
CA GLY A 21 2.21 5.99 10.44
C GLY A 21 1.21 6.26 9.32
N LEU A 22 0.00 5.69 9.41
CA LEU A 22 -1.07 5.93 8.43
C LEU A 22 -1.46 7.41 8.32
N LYS A 23 -1.56 8.10 9.47
CA LYS A 23 -1.87 9.54 9.48
C LYS A 23 -0.76 10.38 8.84
N ALA A 24 0.50 10.01 9.06
CA ALA A 24 1.64 10.67 8.44
C ALA A 24 1.63 10.46 6.91
N ALA A 25 1.46 9.23 6.45
CA ALA A 25 1.36 8.91 5.03
C ALA A 25 0.21 9.68 4.35
N PHE A 26 -0.99 9.67 4.94
CA PHE A 26 -2.12 10.43 4.41
C PHE A 26 -1.84 11.94 4.32
N ARG A 27 -1.16 12.52 5.30
CA ARG A 27 -0.89 13.97 5.33
C ARG A 27 0.23 14.37 4.36
N ASN A 28 1.30 13.58 4.28
CA ASN A 28 2.53 13.98 3.60
C ASN A 28 2.61 13.42 2.18
N GLU A 29 2.04 12.25 1.92
CA GLU A 29 2.23 11.52 0.65
C GLU A 29 1.01 11.71 -0.26
N ALA A 30 1.21 12.42 -1.37
CA ALA A 30 0.15 12.69 -2.34
C ALA A 30 -0.28 11.42 -3.09
N ALA A 31 0.67 10.57 -3.46
CA ALA A 31 0.42 9.30 -4.14
C ALA A 31 -0.42 8.36 -3.26
N PHE A 32 -0.04 8.16 -1.99
CA PHE A 32 -0.87 7.41 -1.03
C PHE A 32 -2.32 7.92 -0.93
N ARG A 33 -2.55 9.25 -0.94
CA ARG A 33 -3.92 9.79 -0.94
C ARG A 33 -4.69 9.44 -2.21
N GLN A 34 -4.05 9.51 -3.37
CA GLN A 34 -4.67 9.17 -4.66
C GLN A 34 -5.03 7.69 -4.71
N GLU A 35 -4.09 6.82 -4.36
CA GLU A 35 -4.32 5.38 -4.31
C GLU A 35 -5.38 4.99 -3.29
N LEU A 36 -5.39 5.63 -2.11
CA LEU A 36 -6.43 5.41 -1.10
C LEU A 36 -7.80 5.85 -1.59
N ALA A 37 -7.89 6.98 -2.31
CA ALA A 37 -9.15 7.43 -2.90
C ALA A 37 -9.65 6.45 -3.97
N ILE A 38 -8.76 5.98 -4.85
CA ILE A 38 -9.07 4.96 -5.86
C ILE A 38 -9.54 3.67 -5.18
N ALA A 39 -8.81 3.19 -4.17
CA ALA A 39 -9.16 2.00 -3.41
C ALA A 39 -10.53 2.16 -2.72
N ALA A 40 -10.82 3.32 -2.13
CA ALA A 40 -12.11 3.59 -1.50
C ALA A 40 -13.27 3.60 -2.51
N VAL A 41 -13.04 4.10 -3.73
CA VAL A 41 -14.04 4.07 -4.81
C VAL A 41 -14.23 2.66 -5.35
N LEU A 42 -13.16 1.87 -5.49
CA LEU A 42 -13.21 0.52 -6.04
C LEU A 42 -13.76 -0.49 -5.03
N LEU A 43 -13.54 -0.33 -3.72
CA LEU A 43 -13.92 -1.30 -2.70
C LEU A 43 -15.41 -1.75 -2.76
N PRO A 44 -16.41 -0.87 -2.96
CA PRO A 44 -17.79 -1.27 -3.17
C PRO A 44 -18.00 -2.14 -4.42
N PHE A 45 -17.29 -1.85 -5.51
CA PHE A 45 -17.36 -2.64 -6.75
C PHE A 45 -16.74 -4.03 -6.57
N ALA A 46 -15.81 -4.22 -5.63
CA ALA A 46 -15.21 -5.52 -5.37
C ALA A 46 -16.27 -6.55 -4.92
N TRP A 47 -17.24 -6.11 -4.13
CA TRP A 47 -18.39 -6.95 -3.74
C TRP A 47 -19.29 -7.31 -4.91
N TRP A 48 -19.48 -6.38 -5.85
CA TRP A 48 -20.36 -6.59 -7.01
C TRP A 48 -19.73 -7.47 -8.09
N ILE A 49 -18.41 -7.32 -8.33
CA ILE A 49 -17.66 -8.08 -9.32
C ILE A 49 -17.27 -9.47 -8.79
N GLY A 50 -16.92 -9.58 -7.51
CA GLY A 50 -16.42 -10.82 -6.91
C GLY A 50 -17.49 -11.91 -6.81
N GLU A 51 -17.43 -12.91 -7.69
CA GLU A 51 -18.27 -14.11 -7.64
C GLU A 51 -17.76 -15.13 -6.60
N GLY A 52 -17.78 -14.73 -5.32
CA GLY A 52 -17.43 -15.58 -4.19
C GLY A 52 -16.23 -15.09 -3.36
N PRO A 53 -15.86 -15.83 -2.31
CA PRO A 53 -14.87 -15.36 -1.33
C PRO A 53 -13.48 -15.14 -1.92
N VAL A 54 -13.06 -16.00 -2.86
CA VAL A 54 -11.70 -15.95 -3.43
C VAL A 54 -11.54 -14.74 -4.35
N SER A 55 -12.46 -14.53 -5.29
CA SER A 55 -12.43 -13.37 -6.20
C SER A 55 -12.55 -12.06 -5.44
N TRP A 56 -13.41 -12.00 -4.41
CA TRP A 56 -13.50 -10.85 -3.52
C TRP A 56 -12.17 -10.58 -2.78
N LEU A 57 -11.55 -11.61 -2.21
CA LEU A 57 -10.24 -11.48 -1.54
C LEU A 57 -9.14 -11.03 -2.51
N LEU A 58 -9.16 -11.44 -3.78
CA LEU A 58 -8.21 -10.98 -4.79
C LEU A 58 -8.42 -9.50 -5.14
N LEU A 59 -9.68 -9.07 -5.34
CA LEU A 59 -10.01 -7.67 -5.64
C LEU A 59 -9.64 -6.73 -4.49
N VAL A 60 -10.04 -7.07 -3.26
CA VAL A 60 -9.71 -6.27 -2.07
C VAL A 60 -8.22 -6.38 -1.73
N GLY A 61 -7.66 -7.59 -1.81
CA GLY A 61 -6.27 -7.86 -1.49
C GLY A 61 -5.29 -7.13 -2.41
N SER A 62 -5.62 -7.01 -3.70
CA SER A 62 -4.78 -6.24 -4.63
C SER A 62 -4.79 -4.74 -4.34
N LEU A 63 -5.92 -4.16 -3.97
CA LEU A 63 -6.00 -2.75 -3.51
C LEU A 63 -5.21 -2.53 -2.22
N LEU A 64 -5.33 -3.46 -1.26
CA LEU A 64 -4.54 -3.40 -0.03
C LEU A 64 -3.05 -3.55 -0.30
N LEU A 65 -2.64 -4.39 -1.27
CA LEU A 65 -1.23 -4.54 -1.62
C LEU A 65 -0.66 -3.21 -2.14
N VAL A 66 -1.38 -2.51 -3.01
CA VAL A 66 -0.96 -1.18 -3.51
C VAL A 66 -0.67 -0.24 -2.35
N LEU A 67 -1.62 -0.10 -1.41
CA LEU A 67 -1.45 0.76 -0.23
C LEU A 67 -0.28 0.32 0.67
N ILE A 68 -0.06 -0.98 0.84
CA ILE A 68 1.07 -1.51 1.63
C ILE A 68 2.38 -1.14 0.96
N VAL A 69 2.50 -1.39 -0.35
CA VAL A 69 3.73 -1.14 -1.10
C VAL A 69 4.04 0.35 -1.16
N GLU A 70 3.04 1.21 -1.30
CA GLU A 70 3.20 2.66 -1.27
C GLU A 70 3.66 3.18 0.10
N LEU A 71 3.13 2.62 1.20
CA LEU A 71 3.64 2.93 2.55
C LEU A 71 5.10 2.51 2.73
N LEU A 72 5.51 1.38 2.16
CA LEU A 72 6.90 0.92 2.18
C LEU A 72 7.79 1.81 1.32
N ASN A 73 7.33 2.20 0.12
CA ASN A 73 8.04 3.14 -0.76
C ASN A 73 8.26 4.49 -0.05
N SER A 74 7.21 5.06 0.52
CA SER A 74 7.26 6.30 1.29
C SER A 74 8.21 6.18 2.50
N ALA A 75 8.23 5.04 3.19
CA ALA A 75 9.17 4.82 4.29
C ALA A 75 10.63 4.80 3.82
N ILE A 76 10.91 4.18 2.67
CA ILE A 76 12.25 4.17 2.05
C ILE A 76 12.64 5.60 1.67
N GLU A 77 11.77 6.33 0.97
CA GLU A 77 12.00 7.73 0.57
C GLU A 77 12.32 8.62 1.77
N ASN A 78 11.52 8.53 2.83
CA ASN A 78 11.74 9.30 4.06
C ASN A 78 13.09 8.97 4.74
N VAL A 79 13.55 7.71 4.67
CA VAL A 79 14.87 7.33 5.19
C VAL A 79 15.99 7.87 4.30
N VAL A 80 15.85 7.74 2.98
CA VAL A 80 16.83 8.21 2.00
C VAL A 80 16.98 9.73 2.07
N ASP A 81 15.87 10.47 2.11
CA ASP A 81 15.85 11.94 2.16
C ASP A 81 16.43 12.50 3.45
N ARG A 82 16.35 11.74 4.55
CA ARG A 82 16.98 12.13 5.81
C ARG A 82 18.52 12.02 5.77
N ILE A 83 19.10 11.12 4.97
CA ILE A 83 20.52 10.75 5.06
C ILE A 83 21.43 11.74 4.32
N GLY A 84 20.98 12.44 3.27
CA GLY A 84 21.83 13.46 2.65
C GLY A 84 21.21 14.18 1.46
N THR A 85 21.52 15.48 1.33
CA THR A 85 21.18 16.34 0.18
C THR A 85 22.14 16.19 -0.99
N GLU A 86 23.26 15.47 -0.80
CA GLU A 86 24.18 15.13 -1.88
C GLU A 86 23.64 13.92 -2.66
N HIS A 87 23.64 14.03 -3.99
CA HIS A 87 23.17 12.97 -4.86
C HIS A 87 24.13 11.77 -4.78
N HIS A 88 23.70 10.70 -4.12
CA HIS A 88 24.42 9.44 -4.06
C HIS A 88 23.73 8.39 -4.93
N GLU A 89 24.45 7.70 -5.82
CA GLU A 89 23.85 6.75 -6.77
C GLU A 89 23.00 5.67 -6.08
N LEU A 90 23.47 5.17 -4.94
CA LEU A 90 22.73 4.16 -4.14
C LEU A 90 21.39 4.69 -3.60
N SER A 91 21.32 5.97 -3.23
CA SER A 91 20.08 6.62 -2.78
C SER A 91 19.07 6.71 -3.92
N GLY A 92 19.52 7.06 -5.13
CA GLY A 92 18.70 7.03 -6.33
C GLY A 92 18.14 5.64 -6.61
N ARG A 93 19.01 4.62 -6.64
CA ARG A 93 18.61 3.23 -6.86
C ARG A 93 17.59 2.73 -5.83
N ALA A 94 17.71 3.12 -4.56
CA ALA A 94 16.75 2.74 -3.53
C ALA A 94 15.34 3.29 -3.83
N LYS A 95 15.25 4.55 -4.28
CA LYS A 95 13.99 5.18 -4.68
C LYS A 95 13.42 4.54 -5.95
N ASP A 96 14.26 4.29 -6.95
CA ASP A 96 13.84 3.66 -8.21
C ASP A 96 13.24 2.26 -7.97
N ILE A 97 13.87 1.46 -7.10
CA ILE A 97 13.38 0.12 -6.74
C ILE A 97 12.06 0.20 -5.97
N GLY A 98 11.93 1.17 -5.04
CA GLY A 98 10.67 1.40 -4.32
C GLY A 98 9.52 1.77 -5.26
N SER A 99 9.77 2.72 -6.17
CA SER A 99 8.82 3.13 -7.21
C SER A 99 8.47 1.98 -8.16
N ALA A 100 9.44 1.15 -8.53
CA ALA A 100 9.19 -0.04 -9.34
C ALA A 100 8.28 -1.06 -8.62
N ALA A 101 8.43 -1.22 -7.30
CA ALA A 101 7.54 -2.07 -6.52
C ALA A 101 6.09 -1.55 -6.54
N VAL A 102 5.89 -0.23 -6.39
CA VAL A 102 4.57 0.41 -6.50
C VAL A 102 3.97 0.14 -7.87
N MET A 103 4.73 0.36 -8.96
CA MET A 103 4.30 0.08 -10.33
C MET A 103 3.86 -1.39 -10.51
N LEU A 104 4.64 -2.36 -10.01
CA LEU A 104 4.27 -3.78 -10.10
C LEU A 104 2.99 -4.09 -9.32
N SER A 105 2.78 -3.47 -8.16
CA SER A 105 1.55 -3.64 -7.39
C SER A 105 0.32 -3.08 -8.13
N LEU A 106 0.48 -1.93 -8.81
CA LEU A 106 -0.58 -1.34 -9.65
C LEU A 106 -0.90 -2.21 -10.86
N ILE A 107 0.12 -2.78 -11.53
CA ILE A 107 -0.08 -3.74 -12.62
C ILE A 107 -0.87 -4.96 -12.12
N MET A 108 -0.49 -5.51 -10.97
CA MET A 108 -1.18 -6.66 -10.38
C MET A 108 -2.64 -6.35 -10.05
N ALA A 109 -2.92 -5.17 -9.48
CA ALA A 109 -4.28 -4.69 -9.24
C ALA A 109 -5.05 -4.52 -10.55
N GLY A 110 -4.47 -3.87 -11.55
CA GLY A 110 -5.09 -3.69 -12.86
C GLY A 110 -5.41 -5.01 -13.55
N LEU A 111 -4.51 -6.00 -13.51
CA LEU A 111 -4.75 -7.33 -14.05
C LEU A 111 -5.86 -8.07 -13.29
N THR A 112 -5.85 -8.03 -11.96
CA THR A 112 -6.86 -8.70 -11.13
C THR A 112 -8.25 -8.14 -11.40
N TRP A 113 -8.38 -6.82 -11.41
CA TRP A 113 -9.64 -6.13 -11.70
C TRP A 113 -10.08 -6.31 -13.15
N GLY A 114 -9.15 -6.24 -14.10
CA GLY A 114 -9.44 -6.44 -15.52
C GLY A 114 -9.93 -7.85 -15.83
N LEU A 115 -9.27 -8.88 -15.29
CA LEU A 115 -9.62 -10.29 -15.55
C LEU A 115 -10.94 -10.68 -14.87
N LEU A 116 -11.12 -10.37 -13.58
CA LEU A 116 -12.36 -10.71 -12.87
C LEU A 116 -13.53 -9.85 -13.35
N GLY A 117 -13.28 -8.60 -13.71
CA GLY A 117 -14.26 -7.76 -14.38
C GLY A 117 -14.66 -8.36 -15.73
N TRP A 118 -13.70 -8.75 -16.56
CA TRP A 118 -13.98 -9.39 -17.86
C TRP A 118 -14.82 -10.66 -17.70
N GLU A 119 -14.44 -11.55 -16.77
CA GLU A 119 -15.19 -12.76 -16.44
C GLU A 119 -16.65 -12.44 -16.06
N LYS A 120 -16.88 -11.40 -15.26
CA LYS A 120 -18.23 -10.97 -14.85
C LYS A 120 -19.15 -10.55 -16.00
N TRP A 121 -18.59 -9.94 -17.06
CA TRP A 121 -19.38 -9.34 -18.14
C TRP A 121 -19.49 -10.21 -19.39
N LEU A 122 -18.52 -11.10 -19.61
CA LEU A 122 -18.37 -11.86 -20.86
C LEU A 122 -18.26 -13.38 -20.67
N GLY A 123 -18.14 -13.84 -19.43
CA GLY A 123 -18.38 -15.23 -19.03
C GLY A 123 -19.85 -15.49 -18.74
#